data_AF-A0A4R4BPX2-F1
#
_entry.id   AF-A0A4R4BPX2-F1
#
_cell.length_a   1.000
_cell.length_b   1.000
_cell.length_c   1.000
_cell.angle_alpha   90.00
_cell.angle_beta   90.00
_cell.angle_gamma   90.00
#
_symmetry.space_group_name_H-M   'P 1'
#
loop_
_entity.id
_entity.type
_entity.pdbx_description
1 polymer ?
#
loop_
_entity_poly.entity_id
_entity_poly.type
_entity_poly.pdbx_seq_one_letter_code
_entity_poly.pdbx_strand_id
1 'polypeptide(L)'
;MTALPTKNGRPLSTGILLKRNWRQNGPSGSGDSCPEIRGPCLFMRETPYGQKEAPLLKGGRWWFALLCIGLSACTRGEPVGLPAGTVFCSGPKHLSETALDQGKLRRVLQPPPIPGAQWLSPAENKPAPYGAFPVAGITSHHLLVSWYIDRFFADLKELRKKPAPPIHTFIVVSPKHFMQGKEPIALSKVPWETGLGRVTVNLSLAEGIRTSLGIPWDPDSFAGEHGIGIPVAFMTKHFPRARMVPIVLTTPSFRMANLTTLAETIGREMARDPGIFLLISSDFSHQGNLELTQQRDAQSREALTYLTPARALKVCCDNNAGMILLSLVLEQLQRGKSVIAAHTSGYEVVGITEDITSYFFCYF
;
A
#
# COMPACT_ATOMS: atom_id res chain seq x y z
N MET A 1 16.13 34.65 -76.68
CA MET A 1 17.50 34.36 -77.15
C MET A 1 18.02 33.16 -76.37
N THR A 2 18.21 32.06 -77.11
CA THR A 2 19.16 30.95 -76.94
C THR A 2 19.27 30.18 -75.61
N ALA A 3 19.17 28.86 -75.76
CA ALA A 3 19.38 27.83 -74.75
C ALA A 3 20.57 26.91 -75.13
N LEU A 4 21.21 26.33 -74.09
CA LEU A 4 21.89 25.00 -73.99
C LEU A 4 23.33 24.79 -74.54
N PRO A 5 24.07 23.70 -74.12
CA PRO A 5 23.75 22.62 -73.15
C PRO A 5 24.86 22.07 -72.16
N THR A 6 24.38 21.40 -71.08
CA THR A 6 24.74 20.12 -70.38
C THR A 6 26.17 19.72 -69.89
N LYS A 7 26.29 19.21 -68.63
CA LYS A 7 26.44 17.76 -68.26
C LYS A 7 26.68 17.48 -66.75
N ASN A 8 25.89 16.54 -66.22
CA ASN A 8 26.11 15.44 -65.24
C ASN A 8 27.05 15.54 -64.00
N GLY A 9 26.53 15.05 -62.85
CA GLY A 9 27.24 14.13 -61.94
C GLY A 9 27.20 14.46 -60.43
N ARG A 10 26.51 13.64 -59.62
CA ARG A 10 26.70 13.55 -58.14
C ARG A 10 27.94 12.67 -57.83
N PRO A 11 28.50 12.69 -56.59
CA PRO A 11 28.05 11.71 -55.58
C PRO A 11 28.05 12.18 -54.10
N LEU A 12 27.50 11.31 -53.26
CA LEU A 12 27.33 11.29 -51.79
C LEU A 12 28.54 10.71 -51.03
N SER A 13 28.68 11.02 -49.73
CA SER A 13 29.08 10.15 -48.56
C SER A 13 29.69 11.00 -47.42
N THR A 14 29.08 11.16 -46.24
CA THR A 14 29.02 10.34 -44.98
C THR A 14 30.32 10.22 -44.16
N GLY A 15 30.25 10.57 -42.86
CA GLY A 15 31.19 10.18 -41.78
C GLY A 15 31.61 11.35 -40.86
N ILE A 16 30.92 11.64 -39.74
CA ILE A 16 31.08 11.10 -38.35
C ILE A 16 32.16 11.80 -37.48
N LEU A 17 31.73 12.15 -36.24
CA LEU A 17 32.46 12.36 -34.96
C LEU A 17 33.22 13.69 -34.69
N LEU A 18 32.81 14.43 -33.63
CA LEU A 18 33.55 14.51 -32.35
C LEU A 18 32.91 15.45 -31.29
N LYS A 19 33.07 15.02 -30.04
CA LYS A 19 32.71 15.63 -28.74
C LYS A 19 33.30 17.03 -28.51
N ARG A 20 32.67 17.83 -27.63
CA ARG A 20 33.41 18.59 -26.58
C ARG A 20 32.54 19.04 -25.40
N ASN A 21 33.11 18.82 -24.21
CA ASN A 21 32.68 19.24 -22.87
C ASN A 21 32.77 20.76 -22.67
N TRP A 22 31.92 21.30 -21.79
CA TRP A 22 32.26 22.44 -20.91
C TRP A 22 31.57 22.28 -19.53
N ARG A 23 32.38 22.27 -18.46
CA ARG A 23 32.09 22.67 -17.06
C ARG A 23 32.70 24.10 -16.92
N GLN A 24 32.34 25.03 -16.03
CA GLN A 24 31.56 25.08 -14.79
C GLN A 24 31.35 26.59 -14.43
N ASN A 25 30.27 26.94 -13.72
CA ASN A 25 30.28 27.71 -12.44
C ASN A 25 28.84 28.08 -11.99
N GLY A 26 28.52 27.81 -10.71
CA GLY A 26 27.21 27.97 -10.06
C GLY A 26 26.87 29.40 -9.60
N PRO A 27 25.82 29.59 -8.77
CA PRO A 27 25.89 29.14 -7.37
C PRO A 27 24.67 28.39 -6.80
N SER A 28 24.98 27.72 -5.69
CA SER A 28 24.20 26.99 -4.67
C SER A 28 22.72 27.35 -4.44
N GLY A 29 21.87 26.32 -4.51
CA GLY A 29 20.59 26.21 -3.83
C GLY A 29 20.37 24.75 -3.44
N SER A 30 20.34 24.46 -2.14
CA SER A 30 20.19 23.14 -1.53
C SER A 30 18.79 22.58 -1.78
N GLY A 31 18.68 21.67 -2.75
CA GLY A 31 17.55 20.77 -2.89
C GLY A 31 17.98 19.38 -2.42
N ASP A 32 17.67 19.05 -1.17
CA ASP A 32 17.83 17.69 -0.66
C ASP A 32 16.73 16.82 -1.28
N SER A 33 17.04 16.20 -2.42
CA SER A 33 16.29 15.06 -2.94
C SER A 33 16.61 13.84 -2.08
N CYS A 34 15.55 13.11 -1.68
CA CYS A 34 15.65 11.83 -0.98
C CYS A 34 16.73 10.95 -1.64
N PRO A 35 17.74 10.46 -0.91
CA PRO A 35 18.86 9.76 -1.54
C PRO A 35 18.41 8.45 -2.17
N GLU A 36 18.84 8.23 -3.42
CA GLU A 36 18.70 6.95 -4.12
C GLU A 36 19.29 5.82 -3.27
N ILE A 37 18.47 4.83 -2.93
CA ILE A 37 18.92 3.60 -2.28
C ILE A 37 19.66 2.76 -3.34
N ARG A 38 20.98 2.89 -3.39
CA ARG A 38 21.88 1.90 -3.99
C ARG A 38 22.85 1.41 -2.92
N GLY A 39 22.47 0.34 -2.22
CA GLY A 39 23.36 -0.43 -1.35
C GLY A 39 23.48 -1.87 -1.87
N PRO A 40 24.67 -2.50 -1.81
CA PRO A 40 24.85 -3.87 -2.25
C PRO A 40 24.12 -4.83 -1.30
N CYS A 41 23.38 -5.80 -1.85
CA CYS A 41 22.89 -6.95 -1.11
C CYS A 41 24.10 -7.76 -0.60
N LEU A 42 24.45 -7.57 0.67
CA LEU A 42 25.41 -8.39 1.37
C LEU A 42 24.80 -9.79 1.59
N PHE A 43 25.22 -10.74 0.77
CA PHE A 43 25.13 -12.16 1.09
C PHE A 43 25.91 -12.41 2.39
N MET A 44 25.23 -12.62 3.51
CA MET A 44 25.88 -13.16 4.71
C MET A 44 26.22 -14.62 4.46
N ARG A 45 27.52 -14.90 4.34
CA ARG A 45 28.10 -16.23 4.52
C ARG A 45 27.83 -16.71 5.94
N GLU A 46 27.42 -17.97 6.05
CA GLU A 46 27.30 -18.71 7.30
C GLU A 46 28.63 -18.70 8.06
N THR A 47 28.55 -18.48 9.38
CA THR A 47 29.60 -18.89 10.33
C THR A 47 28.96 -19.72 11.44
N PRO A 48 29.57 -20.85 11.85
CA PRO A 48 28.95 -21.78 12.77
C PRO A 48 29.24 -21.45 14.24
N TYR A 49 28.21 -21.63 15.07
CA TYR A 49 28.21 -21.99 16.49
C TYR A 49 28.97 -21.13 17.53
N GLY A 50 28.24 -20.68 18.55
CA GLY A 50 28.82 -20.13 19.78
C GLY A 50 27.76 -19.77 20.81
N GLN A 51 27.42 -20.72 21.69
CA GLN A 51 26.57 -20.50 22.85
C GLN A 51 27.16 -19.41 23.76
N LYS A 52 26.39 -18.35 24.03
CA LYS A 52 26.43 -17.61 25.31
C LYS A 52 25.02 -17.16 25.66
N GLU A 53 24.52 -17.68 26.77
CA GLU A 53 23.26 -17.30 27.40
C GLU A 53 23.31 -15.84 27.86
N ALA A 54 22.22 -15.10 27.62
CA ALA A 54 21.97 -13.77 28.19
C ALA A 54 20.60 -13.78 28.92
N PRO A 55 20.44 -12.97 29.99
CA PRO A 55 19.57 -13.31 31.11
C PRO A 55 18.07 -13.07 30.86
N LEU A 56 17.28 -14.00 31.40
CA LEU A 56 15.83 -13.98 31.49
C LEU A 56 15.29 -12.71 32.17
N LEU A 57 14.74 -11.79 31.38
CA LEU A 57 13.79 -10.80 31.88
C LEU A 57 12.40 -11.44 31.98
N LYS A 58 11.97 -11.70 33.23
CA LYS A 58 10.61 -12.12 33.57
C LYS A 58 9.62 -11.03 33.14
N GLY A 59 8.68 -11.35 32.25
CA GLY A 59 7.47 -10.54 32.06
C GLY A 59 6.91 -10.34 30.64
N GLY A 60 7.55 -10.84 29.58
CA GLY A 60 7.10 -10.56 28.20
C GLY A 60 7.08 -11.80 27.31
N ARG A 61 6.01 -12.59 27.37
CA ARG A 61 5.89 -13.85 26.59
C ARG A 61 4.70 -13.92 25.61
N TRP A 62 4.02 -12.80 25.35
CA TRP A 62 2.80 -12.81 24.53
C TRP A 62 2.86 -12.05 23.19
N TRP A 63 3.91 -11.27 22.91
CA TRP A 63 3.95 -10.43 21.71
C TRP A 63 4.83 -10.95 20.56
N PHE A 64 5.77 -11.87 20.82
CA PHE A 64 6.67 -12.39 19.78
C PHE A 64 6.08 -13.50 18.89
N ALA A 65 4.92 -14.08 19.23
CA ALA A 65 4.33 -15.20 18.50
C ALA A 65 3.46 -14.80 17.28
N LEU A 66 3.16 -13.51 17.09
CA LEU A 66 2.35 -13.02 15.96
C LEU A 66 3.18 -12.48 14.79
N LEU A 67 4.47 -12.21 14.98
CA LEU A 67 5.37 -11.70 13.94
C LEU A 67 6.08 -12.81 13.14
N CYS A 68 6.07 -14.07 13.61
CA CYS A 68 6.79 -15.19 12.98
C CYS A 68 5.91 -16.16 12.16
N ILE A 69 4.72 -15.78 11.72
CA ILE A 69 3.88 -16.62 10.84
C ILE A 69 4.12 -16.27 9.35
N GLY A 70 5.39 -16.20 8.98
CA GLY A 70 5.81 -15.75 7.64
C GLY A 70 7.18 -16.25 7.21
N LEU A 71 7.66 -17.39 7.71
CA LEU A 71 8.86 -18.05 7.17
C LEU A 71 8.75 -19.56 7.34
N SER A 72 8.42 -20.26 6.26
CA SER A 72 8.85 -21.65 6.08
C SER A 72 9.14 -21.87 4.60
N ALA A 73 10.37 -21.56 4.21
CA ALA A 73 10.92 -21.98 2.94
C ALA A 73 11.24 -23.48 3.00
N CYS A 74 10.84 -24.20 1.95
CA CYS A 74 11.21 -25.58 1.65
C CYS A 74 12.66 -25.90 2.02
N THR A 75 12.86 -26.76 3.00
CA THR A 75 14.03 -27.65 3.04
C THR A 75 13.51 -29.08 3.13
N ARG A 76 14.04 -29.95 2.25
CA ARG A 76 13.70 -31.36 2.22
C ARG A 76 14.19 -32.02 3.51
N GLY A 77 13.33 -32.79 4.15
CA GLY A 77 13.68 -33.70 5.26
C GLY A 77 12.79 -33.51 6.47
N GLU A 78 11.77 -34.36 6.60
CA GLU A 78 11.08 -34.62 7.87
C GLU A 78 12.10 -35.14 8.93
N PRO A 79 11.95 -34.83 10.24
CA PRO A 79 10.83 -35.33 11.04
C PRO A 79 10.16 -34.36 12.05
N VAL A 80 8.84 -34.53 12.13
CA VAL A 80 7.97 -34.53 13.34
C VAL A 80 7.98 -33.31 14.28
N GLY A 81 6.83 -32.62 14.28
CA GLY A 81 6.22 -32.10 15.51
C GLY A 81 6.21 -30.58 15.67
N LEU A 82 5.20 -29.91 15.08
CA LEU A 82 4.47 -28.73 15.59
C LEU A 82 3.45 -28.31 14.51
N PRO A 83 2.17 -28.01 14.84
CA PRO A 83 1.16 -27.70 13.83
C PRO A 83 1.35 -26.27 13.30
N ALA A 84 1.66 -26.16 12.01
CA ALA A 84 1.58 -24.93 11.23
C ALA A 84 0.11 -24.54 11.02
N GLY A 85 -0.24 -23.26 11.20
CA GLY A 85 -1.61 -22.81 10.93
C GLY A 85 -1.82 -21.33 11.17
N THR A 86 -1.49 -20.50 10.16
CA THR A 86 -2.31 -19.39 9.68
C THR A 86 -1.75 -19.04 8.30
N VAL A 87 -2.45 -19.43 7.23
CA VAL A 87 -2.09 -19.02 5.87
C VAL A 87 -3.30 -18.32 5.28
N PHE A 88 -3.13 -17.05 4.91
CA PHE A 88 -4.08 -16.32 4.07
C PHE A 88 -3.88 -16.81 2.63
N CYS A 89 -4.53 -17.92 2.28
CA CYS A 89 -4.41 -18.52 0.95
C CYS A 89 -5.39 -17.89 -0.05
N SER A 90 -4.87 -17.32 -1.14
CA SER A 90 -5.61 -17.17 -2.40
C SER A 90 -5.26 -18.34 -3.32
N GLY A 91 -6.04 -19.43 -3.30
CA GLY A 91 -5.80 -20.56 -4.20
C GLY A 91 -6.89 -21.64 -4.16
N PRO A 92 -7.22 -22.30 -5.30
CA PRO A 92 -8.33 -23.25 -5.39
C PRO A 92 -7.97 -24.72 -5.07
N LYS A 93 -6.90 -25.03 -4.33
CA LYS A 93 -6.58 -26.45 -4.02
C LYS A 93 -6.20 -26.67 -2.54
N HIS A 94 -6.96 -27.57 -1.92
CA HIS A 94 -6.82 -28.16 -0.59
C HIS A 94 -7.08 -27.24 0.62
N LEU A 95 -8.36 -26.97 0.87
CA LEU A 95 -8.86 -26.65 2.20
C LEU A 95 -9.30 -27.97 2.86
N SER A 96 -8.37 -28.71 3.48
CA SER A 96 -8.78 -29.55 4.61
C SER A 96 -9.07 -28.60 5.76
N GLU A 97 -10.22 -28.77 6.40
CA GLU A 97 -10.75 -28.05 7.55
C GLU A 97 -9.77 -27.93 8.72
N THR A 98 -8.70 -27.13 8.60
CA THR A 98 -8.12 -26.48 9.76
C THR A 98 -9.09 -25.38 10.14
N ALA A 99 -10.07 -25.76 10.97
CA ALA A 99 -11.02 -24.85 11.58
C ALA A 99 -10.26 -23.61 12.07
N LEU A 100 -10.46 -22.49 11.36
CA LEU A 100 -10.09 -21.18 11.85
C LEU A 100 -10.68 -21.08 13.25
N ASP A 101 -9.82 -20.93 14.26
CA ASP A 101 -10.27 -20.65 15.62
C ASP A 101 -10.98 -19.29 15.58
N GLN A 102 -12.31 -19.36 15.42
CA GLN A 102 -13.17 -18.19 15.31
C GLN A 102 -13.07 -17.33 16.58
N GLY A 103 -12.70 -17.92 17.73
CA GLY A 103 -12.43 -17.20 18.97
C GLY A 103 -11.18 -16.33 18.88
N LYS A 104 -10.08 -16.84 18.32
CA LYS A 104 -8.85 -16.05 18.08
C LYS A 104 -9.07 -14.94 17.05
N LEU A 105 -9.73 -15.23 15.94
CA LEU A 105 -10.01 -14.23 14.90
C LEU A 105 -10.91 -13.11 15.43
N ARG A 106 -11.94 -13.44 16.22
CA ARG A 106 -12.80 -12.44 16.86
C ARG A 106 -12.04 -11.51 17.81
N ARG A 107 -11.04 -12.03 18.55
CA ARG A 107 -10.20 -11.18 19.42
C ARG A 107 -9.31 -10.24 18.62
N VAL A 108 -8.68 -10.71 17.54
CA VAL A 108 -7.85 -9.86 16.66
C VAL A 108 -8.67 -8.74 16.03
N LEU A 109 -9.92 -9.05 15.63
CA LEU A 109 -10.84 -8.09 15.02
C LEU A 109 -11.69 -7.32 16.04
N GLN A 110 -11.47 -7.50 17.33
CA GLN A 110 -11.99 -6.67 18.42
C GLN A 110 -10.82 -6.22 19.30
N PRO A 111 -9.87 -5.47 18.73
CA PRO A 111 -8.68 -5.06 19.45
C PRO A 111 -9.06 -4.18 20.65
N PRO A 112 -8.43 -4.38 21.82
CA PRO A 112 -8.64 -3.49 22.94
C PRO A 112 -8.15 -2.08 22.59
N PRO A 113 -8.71 -1.03 23.21
CA PRO A 113 -8.17 0.32 23.11
C PRO A 113 -6.68 0.37 23.44
N ILE A 114 -5.90 1.03 22.58
CA ILE A 114 -4.50 1.34 22.87
C ILE A 114 -4.47 2.48 23.88
N PRO A 115 -3.80 2.34 25.04
CA PRO A 115 -3.71 3.41 26.03
C PRO A 115 -3.16 4.71 25.44
N GLY A 116 -3.84 5.82 25.68
CA GLY A 116 -3.43 7.13 25.16
C GLY A 116 -3.71 7.35 23.66
N ALA A 117 -4.35 6.40 22.98
CA ALA A 117 -4.65 6.54 21.57
C ALA A 117 -5.59 7.72 21.29
N GLN A 118 -5.20 8.53 20.30
CA GLN A 118 -5.97 9.69 19.86
C GLN A 118 -6.66 9.40 18.53
N TRP A 119 -7.94 9.79 18.43
CA TRP A 119 -8.71 9.70 17.18
C TRP A 119 -9.58 10.94 17.02
N LEU A 120 -9.32 11.71 15.96
CA LEU A 120 -10.17 12.80 15.52
C LEU A 120 -11.27 12.24 14.62
N SER A 121 -12.43 11.90 15.18
CA SER A 121 -13.56 11.43 14.37
C SER A 121 -14.14 12.60 13.57
N PRO A 122 -14.15 12.54 12.23
CA PRO A 122 -14.90 13.50 11.45
C PRO A 122 -16.41 13.33 11.67
N ALA A 123 -16.91 12.14 12.03
CA ALA A 123 -18.34 11.95 12.27
C ALA A 123 -18.83 12.71 13.52
N GLU A 124 -18.01 12.77 14.56
CA GLU A 124 -18.32 13.44 15.83
C GLU A 124 -18.10 14.97 15.76
N ASN A 125 -17.23 15.46 14.86
CA ASN A 125 -16.83 16.86 14.77
C ASN A 125 -17.53 17.69 13.68
N LYS A 126 -18.67 17.21 13.14
CA LYS A 126 -19.55 17.91 12.16
C LYS A 126 -18.84 18.69 11.02
N PRO A 127 -18.07 18.08 10.12
CA PRO A 127 -17.62 18.77 8.92
C PRO A 127 -18.65 18.62 7.79
N ALA A 128 -19.29 19.72 7.40
CA ALA A 128 -19.57 19.98 5.98
C ALA A 128 -19.79 21.50 5.75
N PRO A 129 -19.29 22.08 4.63
CA PRO A 129 -18.94 21.37 3.39
C PRO A 129 -17.51 21.59 2.89
N TYR A 130 -16.79 20.49 2.69
CA TYR A 130 -16.19 20.17 1.39
C TYR A 130 -16.42 18.68 1.11
N GLY A 131 -17.32 18.39 0.16
CA GLY A 131 -17.42 17.08 -0.49
C GLY A 131 -18.31 15.99 0.12
N ALA A 132 -19.42 16.31 0.79
CA ALA A 132 -20.52 15.42 1.26
C ALA A 132 -20.20 14.16 2.12
N PHE A 133 -19.19 13.37 1.79
CA PHE A 133 -18.75 12.14 2.44
C PHE A 133 -17.36 11.71 1.90
N PRO A 134 -16.58 10.89 2.63
CA PRO A 134 -15.29 10.41 2.16
C PRO A 134 -15.42 9.45 0.98
N VAL A 135 -14.56 9.62 -0.03
CA VAL A 135 -14.50 8.78 -1.25
C VAL A 135 -13.24 7.92 -1.30
N ALA A 136 -12.21 8.31 -0.56
CA ALA A 136 -10.99 7.53 -0.41
C ALA A 136 -10.43 7.61 1.02
N GLY A 137 -9.49 6.72 1.34
CA GLY A 137 -8.80 6.77 2.61
C GLY A 137 -7.52 5.94 2.65
N ILE A 138 -6.71 6.21 3.68
CA ILE A 138 -5.46 5.50 3.97
C ILE A 138 -5.62 4.78 5.30
N THR A 139 -5.21 3.51 5.34
CA THR A 139 -5.15 2.70 6.56
C THR A 139 -3.87 1.87 6.59
N SER A 140 -3.52 1.39 7.78
CA SER A 140 -2.35 0.53 8.00
C SER A 140 -2.66 -0.95 7.71
N HIS A 141 -1.60 -1.72 7.46
CA HIS A 141 -1.65 -3.18 7.45
C HIS A 141 -0.81 -3.83 8.55
N HIS A 142 -0.36 -3.09 9.56
CA HIS A 142 0.26 -3.66 10.76
C HIS A 142 -0.78 -3.92 11.86
N LEU A 143 -0.90 -5.19 12.27
CA LEU A 143 -1.79 -5.58 13.38
C LEU A 143 -1.44 -4.91 14.73
N LEU A 144 -0.21 -4.40 14.88
CA LEU A 144 0.20 -3.60 16.03
C LEU A 144 -0.76 -2.42 16.29
N VAL A 145 -1.30 -1.83 15.23
CA VAL A 145 -2.26 -0.71 15.28
C VAL A 145 -3.67 -1.14 14.89
N SER A 146 -4.02 -2.42 15.09
CA SER A 146 -5.34 -2.99 14.78
C SER A 146 -6.50 -2.18 15.35
N TRP A 147 -6.36 -1.57 16.53
CA TRP A 147 -7.38 -0.68 17.10
C TRP A 147 -7.68 0.53 16.21
N TYR A 148 -6.66 1.16 15.65
CA TYR A 148 -6.82 2.28 14.72
C TYR A 148 -7.43 1.82 13.39
N ILE A 149 -7.04 0.65 12.87
CA ILE A 149 -7.63 0.06 11.66
C ILE A 149 -9.13 -0.20 11.91
N ASP A 150 -9.50 -0.78 13.04
CA ASP A 150 -10.90 -1.04 13.38
C ASP A 150 -11.70 0.27 13.49
N ARG A 151 -11.14 1.27 14.18
CA ARG A 151 -11.76 2.59 14.35
C ARG A 151 -11.93 3.29 13.00
N PHE A 152 -10.96 3.18 12.09
CA PHE A 152 -11.04 3.71 10.73
C PHE A 152 -12.28 3.18 9.98
N PHE A 153 -12.51 1.88 9.99
CA PHE A 153 -13.67 1.32 9.29
C PHE A 153 -14.99 1.60 10.01
N ALA A 154 -14.98 1.65 11.35
CA ALA A 154 -16.15 2.02 12.14
C ALA A 154 -16.60 3.46 11.85
N ASP A 155 -15.66 4.40 11.86
CA ASP A 155 -15.93 5.82 11.61
C ASP A 155 -16.31 6.05 10.14
N LEU A 156 -15.65 5.37 9.19
CA LEU A 156 -16.04 5.38 7.77
C LEU A 156 -17.50 4.94 7.58
N LYS A 157 -17.93 3.90 8.29
CA LYS A 157 -19.31 3.40 8.21
C LYS A 157 -20.31 4.45 8.68
N GLU A 158 -20.00 5.20 9.73
CA GLU A 158 -20.83 6.30 10.21
C GLU A 158 -20.86 7.46 9.21
N LEU A 159 -19.70 7.85 8.66
CA LEU A 159 -19.57 8.90 7.64
C LEU A 159 -20.29 8.58 6.32
N ARG A 160 -20.58 7.30 6.08
CA ARG A 160 -21.30 6.81 4.90
C ARG A 160 -22.78 6.52 5.16
N LYS A 161 -23.31 6.93 6.31
CA LYS A 161 -24.76 6.99 6.55
C LYS A 161 -25.37 8.19 5.81
N LYS A 162 -26.70 8.17 5.65
CA LYS A 162 -27.48 9.17 4.91
C LYS A 162 -27.04 10.60 5.25
N PRO A 163 -26.89 11.50 4.26
CA PRO A 163 -27.32 11.36 2.86
C PRO A 163 -26.33 10.62 1.93
N ALA A 164 -25.20 10.11 2.43
CA ALA A 164 -24.22 9.42 1.58
C ALA A 164 -24.74 8.07 1.07
N PRO A 165 -24.46 7.69 -0.20
CA PRO A 165 -24.68 6.34 -0.70
C PRO A 165 -23.86 5.32 0.13
N PRO A 166 -24.38 4.12 0.41
CA PRO A 166 -23.59 3.09 1.08
C PRO A 166 -22.44 2.62 0.18
N ILE A 167 -21.28 2.31 0.77
CA ILE A 167 -20.18 1.68 0.03
C ILE A 167 -20.56 0.21 -0.24
N HIS A 168 -20.48 -0.20 -1.50
CA HIS A 168 -20.68 -1.59 -1.91
C HIS A 168 -19.48 -2.18 -2.67
N THR A 169 -18.49 -1.37 -3.04
CA THR A 169 -17.23 -1.83 -3.63
C THR A 169 -16.06 -1.07 -3.02
N PHE A 170 -15.06 -1.79 -2.51
CA PHE A 170 -13.76 -1.22 -2.15
C PHE A 170 -12.74 -1.55 -3.24
N ILE A 171 -12.01 -0.55 -3.73
CA ILE A 171 -10.76 -0.79 -4.46
C ILE A 171 -9.65 -0.76 -3.42
N VAL A 172 -9.00 -1.89 -3.17
CA VAL A 172 -7.98 -2.01 -2.11
C VAL A 172 -6.62 -2.08 -2.78
N VAL A 173 -5.78 -1.07 -2.52
CA VAL A 173 -4.45 -0.94 -3.12
C VAL A 173 -3.39 -1.19 -2.06
N SER A 174 -2.54 -2.18 -2.29
CA SER A 174 -1.42 -2.54 -1.42
C SER A 174 -0.09 -2.35 -2.15
N PRO A 175 1.02 -2.03 -1.45
CA PRO A 175 2.33 -2.27 -2.01
C PRO A 175 2.57 -3.78 -2.14
N LYS A 176 3.55 -4.15 -2.96
CA LYS A 176 3.92 -5.54 -3.22
C LYS A 176 5.03 -5.98 -2.25
N HIS A 177 4.67 -6.56 -1.11
CA HIS A 177 5.65 -6.88 -0.06
C HIS A 177 6.52 -8.10 -0.37
N PHE A 178 5.90 -9.14 -0.92
CA PHE A 178 6.57 -10.43 -1.11
C PHE A 178 7.15 -10.62 -2.52
N MET A 179 6.98 -9.63 -3.40
CA MET A 179 7.45 -9.68 -4.80
C MET A 179 6.98 -10.94 -5.58
N GLN A 180 5.87 -11.54 -5.14
CA GLN A 180 5.26 -12.73 -5.76
C GLN A 180 4.51 -12.39 -7.04
N GLY A 181 4.25 -13.34 -7.93
CA GLY A 181 3.63 -13.05 -9.22
C GLY A 181 4.55 -12.28 -10.18
N LYS A 182 4.01 -11.86 -11.32
CA LYS A 182 4.81 -11.40 -12.47
C LYS A 182 4.61 -9.93 -12.80
N GLU A 183 3.44 -9.38 -12.49
CA GLU A 183 3.07 -8.06 -12.95
C GLU A 183 3.46 -6.97 -11.94
N PRO A 184 3.88 -5.77 -12.42
CA PRO A 184 4.13 -4.61 -11.57
C PRO A 184 2.82 -3.97 -11.07
N ILE A 185 1.72 -4.19 -11.79
CA ILE A 185 0.35 -3.88 -11.36
C ILE A 185 -0.40 -5.19 -11.46
N ALA A 186 -0.74 -5.78 -10.32
CA ALA A 186 -1.45 -7.05 -10.28
C ALA A 186 -2.91 -6.85 -9.90
N LEU A 187 -3.77 -7.62 -10.56
CA LEU A 187 -5.20 -7.74 -10.28
C LEU A 187 -5.54 -9.22 -10.11
N SER A 188 -6.55 -9.51 -9.29
CA SER A 188 -7.06 -10.87 -9.14
C SER A 188 -8.58 -10.90 -9.28
N LYS A 189 -9.06 -11.95 -9.95
CA LYS A 189 -10.49 -12.32 -10.03
C LYS A 189 -10.90 -13.33 -8.96
N VAL A 190 -9.95 -13.81 -8.16
CA VAL A 190 -10.16 -14.84 -7.14
C VAL A 190 -10.79 -14.18 -5.91
N PRO A 191 -11.95 -14.67 -5.41
CA PRO A 191 -12.51 -14.20 -4.16
C PRO A 191 -11.55 -14.42 -2.97
N TRP A 192 -11.65 -13.57 -1.96
CA TRP A 192 -10.74 -13.57 -0.81
C TRP A 192 -11.41 -14.14 0.44
N GLU A 193 -10.70 -15.02 1.14
CA GLU A 193 -11.17 -15.61 2.39
C GLU A 193 -10.59 -14.81 3.58
N THR A 194 -11.46 -14.28 4.46
CA THR A 194 -11.04 -13.45 5.61
C THR A 194 -11.23 -14.14 6.95
N GLY A 195 -11.68 -15.39 6.95
CA GLY A 195 -12.11 -16.14 8.14
C GLY A 195 -13.38 -15.62 8.81
N LEU A 196 -13.83 -14.40 8.49
CA LEU A 196 -15.19 -13.89 8.76
C LEU A 196 -16.18 -14.23 7.64
N GLY A 197 -15.67 -14.67 6.50
CA GLY A 197 -16.44 -15.00 5.31
C GLY A 197 -15.64 -14.75 4.05
N ARG A 198 -16.32 -14.88 2.92
CA ARG A 198 -15.76 -14.73 1.59
C ARG A 198 -16.09 -13.37 1.01
N VAL A 199 -15.07 -12.61 0.61
CA VAL A 199 -15.22 -11.34 -0.09
C VAL A 199 -15.13 -11.58 -1.59
N THR A 200 -16.21 -11.33 -2.31
CA THR A 200 -16.25 -11.48 -3.77
C THR A 200 -15.61 -10.29 -4.48
N VAL A 201 -15.00 -10.54 -5.63
CA VAL A 201 -14.45 -9.48 -6.49
C VAL A 201 -15.56 -8.81 -7.31
N ASN A 202 -15.54 -7.49 -7.43
CA ASN A 202 -16.34 -6.79 -8.43
C ASN A 202 -15.71 -7.01 -9.82
N LEU A 203 -16.06 -8.14 -10.45
CA LEU A 203 -15.44 -8.57 -11.71
C LEU A 203 -15.63 -7.57 -12.86
N SER A 204 -16.76 -6.88 -12.92
CA SER A 204 -17.01 -5.87 -13.98
C SER A 204 -15.99 -4.73 -13.89
N LEU A 205 -15.78 -4.19 -12.68
CA LEU A 205 -14.82 -3.11 -12.45
C LEU A 205 -13.38 -3.61 -12.63
N ALA A 206 -13.06 -4.77 -12.07
CA ALA A 206 -11.72 -5.36 -12.17
C ALA A 206 -11.34 -5.67 -13.62
N GLU A 207 -12.26 -6.20 -14.43
CA GLU A 207 -12.05 -6.48 -15.85
C GLU A 207 -11.92 -5.20 -16.68
N GLY A 208 -12.68 -4.14 -16.34
CA GLY A 208 -12.52 -2.82 -16.94
C GLY A 208 -11.13 -2.24 -16.72
N ILE A 209 -10.63 -2.30 -15.48
CA ILE A 209 -9.26 -1.87 -15.14
C ILE A 209 -8.24 -2.73 -15.89
N ARG A 210 -8.36 -4.06 -15.80
CA ARG A 210 -7.44 -5.00 -16.45
C ARG A 210 -7.33 -4.75 -17.97
N THR A 211 -8.47 -4.57 -18.63
CA THR A 211 -8.54 -4.32 -20.08
C THR A 211 -7.96 -2.96 -20.43
N SER A 212 -8.24 -1.91 -19.65
CA SER A 212 -7.68 -0.57 -19.87
C SER A 212 -6.14 -0.55 -19.81
N LEU A 213 -5.56 -1.40 -18.97
CA LEU A 213 -4.11 -1.52 -18.80
C LEU A 213 -3.47 -2.54 -19.74
N GLY A 214 -4.26 -3.40 -20.39
CA GLY A 214 -3.75 -4.47 -21.24
C GLY A 214 -2.93 -5.53 -20.48
N ILE A 215 -3.22 -5.76 -19.19
CA ILE A 215 -2.46 -6.68 -18.33
C ILE A 215 -3.17 -8.02 -18.13
N PRO A 216 -2.45 -9.12 -17.83
CA PRO A 216 -3.07 -10.38 -17.44
C PRO A 216 -3.63 -10.33 -16.01
N TRP A 217 -4.42 -11.34 -15.64
CA TRP A 217 -4.69 -11.62 -14.23
C TRP A 217 -3.43 -12.20 -13.57
N ASP A 218 -3.14 -11.78 -12.34
CA ASP A 218 -1.98 -12.24 -11.58
C ASP A 218 -2.38 -12.57 -10.13
N PRO A 219 -3.11 -13.68 -9.90
CA PRO A 219 -3.53 -14.08 -8.56
C PRO A 219 -2.36 -14.48 -7.64
N ASP A 220 -1.19 -14.82 -8.21
CA ASP A 220 -0.02 -15.23 -7.44
C ASP A 220 0.58 -14.05 -6.66
N SER A 221 0.44 -12.81 -7.16
CA SER A 221 0.82 -11.58 -6.46
C SER A 221 0.08 -11.34 -5.14
N PHE A 222 -0.98 -12.12 -4.87
CA PHE A 222 -1.87 -11.92 -3.73
C PHE A 222 -1.71 -12.97 -2.62
N ALA A 223 -0.99 -14.07 -2.88
CA ALA A 223 -0.83 -15.14 -1.91
C ALA A 223 -0.06 -14.65 -0.67
N GLY A 224 -0.72 -14.65 0.48
CA GLY A 224 -0.14 -14.15 1.74
C GLY A 224 0.05 -12.63 1.81
N GLU A 225 -0.42 -11.86 0.82
CA GLU A 225 -0.24 -10.40 0.79
C GLU A 225 -1.01 -9.72 1.94
N HIS A 226 -0.26 -9.33 2.97
CA HIS A 226 -0.82 -8.83 4.23
C HIS A 226 -1.35 -7.41 4.08
N GLY A 227 -0.80 -6.62 3.15
CA GLY A 227 -1.32 -5.30 2.81
C GLY A 227 -2.72 -5.34 2.17
N ILE A 228 -3.16 -6.50 1.66
CA ILE A 228 -4.56 -6.76 1.30
C ILE A 228 -5.29 -7.45 2.46
N GLY A 229 -4.75 -8.56 2.98
CA GLY A 229 -5.45 -9.44 3.90
C GLY A 229 -5.93 -8.76 5.19
N ILE A 230 -5.08 -7.93 5.80
CA ILE A 230 -5.40 -7.27 7.07
C ILE A 230 -6.50 -6.22 6.90
N PRO A 231 -6.37 -5.20 6.02
CA PRO A 231 -7.44 -4.24 5.80
C PRO A 231 -8.76 -4.88 5.36
N VAL A 232 -8.71 -5.92 4.51
CA VAL A 232 -9.91 -6.61 4.00
C VAL A 232 -10.65 -7.37 5.12
N ALA A 233 -9.95 -7.88 6.13
CA ALA A 233 -10.59 -8.50 7.29
C ALA A 233 -11.42 -7.49 8.11
N PHE A 234 -10.87 -6.30 8.40
CA PHE A 234 -11.61 -5.23 9.08
C PHE A 234 -12.71 -4.63 8.19
N MET A 235 -12.46 -4.48 6.89
CA MET A 235 -13.49 -4.10 5.92
C MET A 235 -14.69 -5.06 5.98
N THR A 236 -14.45 -6.38 6.00
CA THR A 236 -15.50 -7.40 6.05
C THR A 236 -16.32 -7.31 7.34
N LYS A 237 -15.68 -7.02 8.48
CA LYS A 237 -16.36 -6.79 9.76
C LYS A 237 -17.38 -5.65 9.66
N HIS A 238 -17.02 -4.53 9.04
CA HIS A 238 -17.85 -3.31 9.02
C HIS A 238 -18.80 -3.22 7.83
N PHE A 239 -18.38 -3.76 6.68
CA PHE A 239 -19.06 -3.75 5.38
C PHE A 239 -19.24 -5.18 4.83
N PRO A 240 -19.99 -6.07 5.51
CA PRO A 240 -20.04 -7.50 5.20
C PRO A 240 -20.66 -7.85 3.83
N ARG A 241 -21.32 -6.89 3.17
CA ARG A 241 -21.92 -7.06 1.84
C ARG A 241 -21.11 -6.38 0.73
N ALA A 242 -20.03 -5.67 1.07
CA ALA A 242 -19.22 -5.01 0.08
C ALA A 242 -18.36 -6.03 -0.69
N ARG A 243 -18.22 -5.79 -1.99
CA ARG A 243 -17.27 -6.47 -2.86
C ARG A 243 -15.94 -5.72 -2.84
N MET A 244 -14.90 -6.30 -3.42
CA MET A 244 -13.63 -5.60 -3.58
C MET A 244 -13.04 -5.70 -4.99
N VAL A 245 -12.08 -4.85 -5.30
CA VAL A 245 -11.12 -5.00 -6.40
C VAL A 245 -9.73 -4.90 -5.79
N PRO A 246 -9.00 -6.01 -5.65
CA PRO A 246 -7.68 -5.99 -5.04
C PRO A 246 -6.63 -5.60 -6.09
N ILE A 247 -5.76 -4.66 -5.74
CA ILE A 247 -4.67 -4.17 -6.59
C ILE A 247 -3.39 -4.20 -5.78
N VAL A 248 -2.35 -4.82 -6.33
CA VAL A 248 -1.00 -4.80 -5.74
C VAL A 248 -0.08 -4.04 -6.70
N LEU A 249 0.66 -3.07 -6.17
CA LEU A 249 1.57 -2.22 -6.92
C LEU A 249 3.01 -2.48 -6.49
N THR A 250 3.88 -2.78 -7.45
CA THR A 250 5.32 -2.83 -7.20
C THR A 250 5.87 -1.43 -6.99
N THR A 251 6.53 -1.21 -5.86
CA THR A 251 7.33 -0.03 -5.57
C THR A 251 8.82 -0.39 -5.62
N PRO A 252 9.72 0.46 -6.15
CA PRO A 252 9.49 1.73 -6.86
C PRO A 252 9.27 1.57 -8.39
N SER A 253 9.29 0.35 -8.92
CA SER A 253 9.39 0.07 -10.37
C SER A 253 8.06 0.12 -11.13
N PHE A 254 7.30 1.22 -11.02
CA PHE A 254 6.08 1.41 -11.81
C PHE A 254 6.32 2.38 -12.98
N ARG A 255 5.60 2.15 -14.09
CA ARG A 255 5.55 3.10 -15.20
C ARG A 255 4.47 4.13 -14.91
N MET A 256 4.84 5.41 -14.87
CA MET A 256 3.90 6.51 -14.65
C MET A 256 2.69 6.45 -15.58
N ALA A 257 2.89 6.13 -16.87
CA ALA A 257 1.80 5.98 -17.83
C ALA A 257 0.75 4.95 -17.38
N ASN A 258 1.17 3.80 -16.84
CA ASN A 258 0.25 2.77 -16.36
C ASN A 258 -0.50 3.24 -15.10
N LEU A 259 0.16 3.96 -14.18
CA LEU A 259 -0.52 4.54 -13.02
C LEU A 259 -1.53 5.62 -13.44
N THR A 260 -1.22 6.44 -14.45
CA THR A 260 -2.14 7.42 -14.99
C THR A 260 -3.37 6.75 -15.60
N THR A 261 -3.20 5.74 -16.45
CA THR A 261 -4.33 4.97 -17.03
C THR A 261 -5.16 4.26 -15.96
N LEU A 262 -4.50 3.72 -14.92
CA LEU A 262 -5.17 3.13 -13.77
C LEU A 262 -6.00 4.18 -13.02
N ALA A 263 -5.43 5.35 -12.74
CA ALA A 263 -6.10 6.45 -12.06
C ALA A 263 -7.30 6.98 -12.86
N GLU A 264 -7.14 7.19 -14.17
CA GLU A 264 -8.22 7.60 -15.09
C GLU A 264 -9.38 6.60 -15.11
N THR A 265 -9.07 5.31 -15.08
CA THR A 265 -10.11 4.29 -15.06
C THR A 265 -10.83 4.24 -13.73
N ILE A 266 -10.10 4.28 -12.61
CA ILE A 266 -10.69 4.31 -11.27
C ILE A 266 -11.51 5.58 -11.05
N GLY A 267 -10.96 6.75 -11.36
CA GLY A 267 -11.61 8.05 -11.16
C GLY A 267 -12.90 8.18 -11.96
N ARG A 268 -12.90 7.74 -13.23
CA ARG A 268 -14.12 7.69 -14.06
C ARG A 268 -15.21 6.81 -13.47
N GLU A 269 -14.86 5.63 -12.96
CA GLU A 269 -15.84 4.71 -12.38
C GLU A 269 -16.37 5.25 -11.04
N MET A 270 -15.51 5.82 -10.19
CA MET A 270 -15.90 6.47 -8.93
C MET A 270 -16.79 7.72 -9.16
N ALA A 271 -16.56 8.47 -10.23
CA ALA A 271 -17.41 9.62 -10.58
C ALA A 271 -18.82 9.20 -11.00
N ARG A 272 -18.98 8.00 -11.58
CA ARG A 272 -20.27 7.43 -11.99
C ARG A 272 -20.98 6.72 -10.86
N ASP A 273 -20.22 6.08 -9.98
CA ASP A 273 -20.73 5.26 -8.91
C ASP A 273 -20.14 5.71 -7.55
N PRO A 274 -20.87 6.56 -6.80
CA PRO A 274 -20.43 7.03 -5.50
C PRO A 274 -20.37 5.92 -4.44
N GLY A 275 -20.85 4.70 -4.72
CA GLY A 275 -20.74 3.52 -3.86
C GLY A 275 -19.39 2.80 -3.93
N ILE A 276 -18.47 3.29 -4.77
CA ILE A 276 -17.07 2.84 -4.84
C ILE A 276 -16.20 3.67 -3.88
N PHE A 277 -15.35 3.00 -3.10
CA PHE A 277 -14.38 3.63 -2.20
C PHE A 277 -12.95 3.17 -2.53
N LEU A 278 -12.02 4.11 -2.63
CA LEU A 278 -10.59 3.81 -2.84
C LEU A 278 -9.87 3.73 -1.49
N LEU A 279 -9.40 2.53 -1.13
CA LEU A 279 -8.63 2.28 0.08
C LEU A 279 -7.17 2.04 -0.26
N ILE A 280 -6.29 2.89 0.24
CA ILE A 280 -4.84 2.69 0.18
C ILE A 280 -4.38 2.05 1.49
N SER A 281 -3.77 0.88 1.38
CA SER A 281 -3.07 0.21 2.46
C SER A 281 -1.61 0.66 2.45
N SER A 282 -1.13 1.29 3.52
CA SER A 282 0.24 1.78 3.60
C SER A 282 0.68 2.05 5.03
N ASP A 283 1.91 1.68 5.33
CA ASP A 283 2.65 2.11 6.50
C ASP A 283 3.73 3.14 6.09
N PHE A 284 4.15 3.98 7.04
CA PHE A 284 4.86 5.23 6.73
C PHE A 284 6.36 5.12 6.96
N SER A 285 6.90 5.86 7.91
CA SER A 285 8.33 5.77 8.22
C SER A 285 8.68 4.33 8.56
N HIS A 286 9.81 3.84 8.08
CA HIS A 286 10.45 2.58 8.47
C HIS A 286 11.96 2.82 8.59
N GLN A 287 12.69 1.91 9.24
CA GLN A 287 14.15 1.91 9.30
C GLN A 287 14.74 3.22 9.85
N GLY A 288 14.00 3.87 10.74
CA GLY A 288 14.39 5.13 11.37
C GLY A 288 14.43 5.02 12.89
N ASN A 289 15.31 5.81 13.50
CA ASN A 289 15.22 6.15 14.92
C ASN A 289 14.10 7.19 15.13
N LEU A 290 13.91 7.65 16.37
CA LEU A 290 12.85 8.59 16.71
C LEU A 290 12.94 9.90 15.91
N GLU A 291 14.13 10.49 15.79
CA GLU A 291 14.35 11.76 15.08
C GLU A 291 14.01 11.64 13.59
N LEU A 292 14.54 10.62 12.92
CA LEU A 292 14.31 10.40 11.50
C LEU A 292 12.83 10.08 11.20
N THR A 293 12.19 9.31 12.07
CA THR A 293 10.75 9.01 11.98
C THR A 293 9.93 10.29 12.10
N GLN A 294 10.22 11.14 13.09
CA GLN A 294 9.52 12.41 13.27
C GLN A 294 9.70 13.35 12.06
N GLN A 295 10.90 13.41 11.49
CA GLN A 295 11.17 14.21 10.30
C GLN A 295 10.35 13.73 9.08
N ARG A 296 10.37 12.42 8.80
CA ARG A 296 9.63 11.81 7.68
C ARG A 296 8.12 11.90 7.87
N ASP A 297 7.65 11.76 9.11
CA ASP A 297 6.22 11.88 9.44
C ASP A 297 5.74 13.33 9.31
N ALA A 298 6.56 14.32 9.69
CA ALA A 298 6.23 15.73 9.48
C ALA A 298 6.09 16.05 7.98
N GLN A 299 7.02 15.56 7.15
CA GLN A 299 6.96 15.70 5.70
C GLN A 299 5.71 15.02 5.11
N SER A 300 5.41 13.79 5.55
CA SER A 300 4.24 13.03 5.10
C SER A 300 2.93 13.72 5.51
N ARG A 301 2.84 14.23 6.74
CA ARG A 301 1.68 14.98 7.24
C ARG A 301 1.39 16.22 6.42
N GLU A 302 2.42 16.99 6.07
CA GLU A 302 2.27 18.19 5.23
C GLU A 302 1.69 17.81 3.85
N ALA A 303 2.26 16.77 3.22
CA ALA A 303 1.78 16.27 1.94
C ALA A 303 0.34 15.74 2.00
N LEU A 304 -0.02 15.01 3.06
CA LEU A 304 -1.33 14.40 3.24
C LEU A 304 -2.44 15.41 3.53
N THR A 305 -2.15 16.54 4.18
CA THR A 305 -3.15 17.56 4.54
C THR A 305 -3.90 18.08 3.31
N TYR A 306 -3.19 18.25 2.20
CA TYR A 306 -3.75 18.53 0.89
C TYR A 306 -2.90 17.83 -0.15
N LEU A 307 -3.39 16.68 -0.61
CA LEU A 307 -2.65 15.76 -1.46
C LEU A 307 -2.82 16.15 -2.93
N THR A 308 -1.70 16.31 -3.62
CA THR A 308 -1.60 16.53 -5.07
C THR A 308 -0.55 15.59 -5.64
N PRO A 309 -0.50 15.37 -6.98
CA PRO A 309 0.53 14.53 -7.58
C PRO A 309 1.96 14.93 -7.20
N ALA A 310 2.26 16.23 -7.14
CA ALA A 310 3.57 16.72 -6.72
C ALA A 310 3.88 16.47 -5.23
N ARG A 311 2.85 16.49 -4.37
CA ARG A 311 2.99 16.23 -2.93
C ARG A 311 3.05 14.75 -2.62
N ALA A 312 2.38 13.89 -3.40
CA ALA A 312 2.42 12.44 -3.24
C ALA A 312 3.84 11.88 -3.31
N LEU A 313 4.72 12.48 -4.13
CA LEU A 313 6.14 12.13 -4.23
C LEU A 313 6.95 12.40 -2.96
N LYS A 314 6.42 13.23 -2.04
CA LYS A 314 7.05 13.57 -0.77
C LYS A 314 6.56 12.72 0.39
N VAL A 315 5.57 11.86 0.18
CA VAL A 315 5.08 10.98 1.24
C VAL A 315 6.12 9.89 1.51
N CYS A 316 6.56 9.74 2.75
CA CYS A 316 7.50 8.72 3.17
C CYS A 316 6.72 7.48 3.62
N CYS A 317 6.50 6.54 2.69
CA CYS A 317 5.73 5.32 2.96
C CYS A 317 6.20 4.13 2.11
N ASP A 318 5.72 2.94 2.44
CA ASP A 318 5.94 1.70 1.70
C ASP A 318 5.16 1.62 0.37
N ASN A 319 4.10 2.41 0.23
CA ASN A 319 3.17 2.40 -0.91
C ASN A 319 3.19 3.71 -1.71
N ASN A 320 4.38 4.16 -2.10
CA ASN A 320 4.56 5.39 -2.88
C ASN A 320 3.76 5.39 -4.20
N ALA A 321 3.64 4.22 -4.86
CA ALA A 321 2.81 4.05 -6.06
C ALA A 321 1.32 4.28 -5.75
N GLY A 322 0.84 3.76 -4.62
CA GLY A 322 -0.51 3.97 -4.12
C GLY A 322 -0.79 5.44 -3.78
N MET A 323 0.18 6.18 -3.23
CA MET A 323 0.03 7.62 -2.95
C MET A 323 -0.11 8.44 -4.23
N ILE A 324 0.68 8.13 -5.26
CA ILE A 324 0.57 8.77 -6.58
C ILE A 324 -0.78 8.44 -7.21
N LEU A 325 -1.17 7.16 -7.23
CA LEU A 325 -2.47 6.72 -7.73
C LEU A 325 -3.62 7.46 -7.04
N LEU A 326 -3.60 7.51 -5.70
CA LEU A 326 -4.59 8.21 -4.89
C LEU A 326 -4.67 9.68 -5.30
N SER A 327 -3.53 10.37 -5.40
CA SER A 327 -3.50 11.79 -5.75
C SER A 327 -4.09 12.08 -7.14
N LEU A 328 -3.82 11.23 -8.14
CA LEU A 328 -4.35 11.36 -9.49
C LEU A 328 -5.86 11.11 -9.54
N VAL A 329 -6.36 10.12 -8.79
CA VAL A 329 -7.80 9.86 -8.67
C VAL A 329 -8.50 11.03 -7.98
N LEU A 330 -7.93 11.56 -6.89
CA LEU A 330 -8.50 12.70 -6.17
C LEU A 330 -8.56 13.94 -7.05
N GLU A 331 -7.52 14.23 -7.82
CA GLU A 331 -7.48 15.36 -8.76
C GLU A 331 -8.65 15.28 -9.77
N GLN A 332 -8.90 14.11 -10.36
CA GLN A 332 -10.02 13.90 -11.28
C GLN A 332 -11.39 14.10 -10.62
N LEU A 333 -11.51 13.71 -9.35
CA LEU A 333 -12.73 13.88 -8.56
C LEU A 333 -12.86 15.29 -7.97
N GLN A 334 -11.92 16.19 -8.27
CA GLN A 334 -11.82 17.54 -7.68
C GLN A 334 -11.80 17.49 -6.14
N ARG A 335 -11.09 16.49 -5.61
CA ARG A 335 -10.81 16.25 -4.18
C ARG A 335 -9.30 16.41 -3.94
N GLY A 336 -8.91 16.44 -2.67
CA GLY A 336 -7.48 16.50 -2.31
C GLY A 336 -7.22 16.92 -0.88
N LYS A 337 -8.14 17.69 -0.28
CA LYS A 337 -8.12 17.98 1.15
C LYS A 337 -8.44 16.70 1.93
N SER A 338 -7.65 16.41 2.96
CA SER A 338 -7.90 15.25 3.82
C SER A 338 -8.32 15.66 5.22
N VAL A 339 -8.85 14.69 5.96
CA VAL A 339 -8.84 14.68 7.42
C VAL A 339 -7.91 13.57 7.88
N ILE A 340 -6.87 13.95 8.62
CA ILE A 340 -5.98 13.00 9.30
C ILE A 340 -6.65 12.66 10.63
N ALA A 341 -7.34 11.53 10.69
CA ALA A 341 -8.08 11.08 11.86
C ALA A 341 -7.14 10.61 12.98
N ALA A 342 -6.01 10.00 12.62
CA ALA A 342 -4.98 9.63 13.59
C ALA A 342 -3.59 9.54 12.94
N HIS A 343 -2.59 9.67 13.81
CA HIS A 343 -1.19 9.38 13.53
C HIS A 343 -0.56 8.81 14.80
N THR A 344 0.28 7.79 14.65
CA THR A 344 1.00 7.13 15.74
C THR A 344 2.19 6.38 15.14
N SER A 345 3.08 5.85 15.98
CA SER A 345 4.12 4.92 15.55
C SER A 345 4.31 3.77 16.53
N GLY A 346 5.18 2.81 16.17
CA GLY A 346 5.60 1.75 17.07
C GLY A 346 6.23 2.28 18.37
N TYR A 347 6.80 3.49 18.34
CA TYR A 347 7.30 4.15 19.54
C TYR A 347 6.16 4.50 20.51
N GLU A 348 5.12 5.20 20.06
CA GLU A 348 4.00 5.56 20.95
C GLU A 348 3.20 4.34 21.41
N VAL A 349 3.09 3.30 20.57
CA VAL A 349 2.24 2.14 20.87
C VAL A 349 2.93 1.13 21.81
N VAL A 350 4.22 0.86 21.61
CA VAL A 350 4.96 -0.19 22.37
C VAL A 350 6.39 0.20 22.75
N GLY A 351 6.82 1.44 22.51
CA GLY A 351 8.15 1.92 22.91
C GLY A 351 9.30 1.41 22.03
N ILE A 352 9.03 1.03 20.78
CA ILE A 352 10.09 0.68 19.82
C ILE A 352 10.93 1.93 19.52
N THR A 353 12.25 1.83 19.66
CA THR A 353 13.17 2.97 19.45
C THR A 353 14.01 2.88 18.17
N GLU A 354 14.10 1.69 17.58
CA GLU A 354 14.86 1.41 16.37
C GLU A 354 13.96 0.76 15.33
N ASP A 355 14.20 1.03 14.05
CA ASP A 355 13.33 0.57 12.94
C ASP A 355 11.85 0.88 13.21
N ILE A 356 11.60 2.12 13.63
CA ILE A 356 10.24 2.55 14.00
C ILE A 356 9.39 2.57 12.74
N THR A 357 8.27 1.85 12.79
CA THR A 357 7.19 2.00 11.81
C THR A 357 6.16 3.02 12.27
N SER A 358 5.79 3.97 11.42
CA SER A 358 4.71 4.94 11.70
C SER A 358 3.47 4.72 10.84
N TYR A 359 2.35 5.33 11.25
CA TYR A 359 1.02 5.04 10.71
C TYR A 359 0.18 6.31 10.62
N PHE A 360 -0.45 6.54 9.47
CA PHE A 360 -1.46 7.58 9.29
C PHE A 360 -2.81 6.97 8.89
N PHE A 361 -3.88 7.54 9.43
CA PHE A 361 -5.26 7.17 9.11
C PHE A 361 -5.98 8.39 8.56
N CYS A 362 -6.30 8.37 7.26
CA CYS A 362 -6.77 9.56 6.53
C CYS A 362 -8.06 9.29 5.76
N TYR A 363 -8.91 10.31 5.66
CA TYR A 363 -10.07 10.34 4.76
C TYR A 363 -9.95 11.50 3.77
N PHE A 364 -10.46 11.32 2.54
CA PHE A 364 -10.41 12.30 1.45
C PHE A 364 -11.77 12.50 0.77
#